data_AF-A0A162LCA7-F1
#
_entry.id   AF-A0A162LCA7-F1
#
_cell.length_a   1.000
_cell.length_b   1.000
_cell.length_c   1.000
_cell.angle_alpha   90.00
_cell.angle_beta   90.00
_cell.angle_gamma   90.00
#
_symmetry.space_group_name_H-M   'P 1'
#
loop_
_entity.id
_entity.type
_entity.pdbx_description
1 polymer ?
#
loop_
_entity_poly.entity_id
_entity_poly.type
_entity_poly.pdbx_seq_one_letter_code
_entity_poly.pdbx_strand_id
1 'polypeptide(L)'
;MEDEWTAGRWEEPLSLCHWLLKVVSAPGYALAENDKLAIQDIRHEFASSDDFKDLRRLVDGQDVPEAADGSPSHSSRIRALMIRILCIADFVCTTPYASQYDGFRLVAENADAIVLDEAGGMHMADALMVWGTQCRPCAMAGDMRQLPPAVMERDRNRFRNQAAVSVLEHFQKTRNPTFVLNRQMRIVEGLFDLARQIIYPDVPGITYGEMARLSNHPVARRIDAWAGARYGYRPHPDKILPVFLHCKDTICEKSGTSRTNVLQNAAAISFLDALVGSGAVKASDIAVITPYRANRRKLEAVLASHPVLADVAVSSIDAFHGREALVVVLVMCVAECSGPLFVANINRICVSVTRQVDALFIIGDIDTTDMAQLDGKQNKNLDKVQYVDAEDGLEVPVKVKAFGLLLRFFVENNRVVHFPMGHVTHPAEAKPEQMDSAEDDRTGWQETDEMDPVGVIWVDW
;
A
#
# COMPACT_ATOMS: atom_id res chain seq x y z
N MET A 1 -22.27 -13.04 22.57
CA MET A 1 -21.69 -11.84 21.95
C MET A 1 -20.22 -11.94 22.26
N GLU A 2 -19.55 -12.74 21.44
CA GLU A 2 -18.11 -12.81 21.40
C GLU A 2 -17.68 -11.84 20.31
N ASP A 3 -16.73 -10.97 20.60
CA ASP A 3 -16.12 -10.13 19.57
C ASP A 3 -15.22 -11.02 18.71
N GLU A 4 -15.67 -11.31 17.49
CA GLU A 4 -14.83 -11.98 16.49
C GLU A 4 -13.68 -11.03 16.12
N TRP A 5 -12.53 -11.23 16.75
CA TRP A 5 -11.27 -10.58 16.38
C TRP A 5 -10.94 -10.95 14.94
N THR A 6 -11.34 -10.12 13.98
CA THR A 6 -10.92 -10.22 12.58
C THR A 6 -9.43 -9.92 12.53
N ALA A 7 -8.61 -10.96 12.65
CA ALA A 7 -7.17 -10.85 12.56
C ALA A 7 -6.78 -10.19 11.23
N GLY A 8 -5.73 -9.36 11.27
CA GLY A 8 -5.02 -8.98 10.05
C GLY A 8 -4.49 -10.20 9.31
N ARG A 9 -4.00 -10.00 8.08
CA ARG A 9 -3.32 -11.03 7.26
C ARG A 9 -1.95 -11.37 7.86
N TRP A 10 -1.96 -11.96 9.04
CA TRP A 10 -0.82 -12.68 9.58
C TRP A 10 -0.67 -13.97 8.78
N GLU A 11 0.50 -14.18 8.21
CA GLU A 11 1.00 -15.55 8.12
C GLU A 11 1.41 -15.96 9.54
N GLU A 12 0.41 -16.42 10.29
CA GLU A 12 0.54 -16.99 11.64
C GLU A 12 1.87 -17.73 11.87
N PRO A 13 2.31 -18.69 11.01
CA PRO A 13 3.58 -19.41 11.13
C PRO A 13 4.85 -18.56 11.29
N LEU A 14 4.86 -17.30 10.85
CA LEU A 14 6.03 -16.40 10.90
C LEU A 14 5.94 -15.34 12.00
N SER A 15 4.96 -15.44 12.91
CA SER A 15 4.83 -14.54 14.06
C SER A 15 5.67 -14.98 15.26
N LEU A 16 6.18 -14.03 16.05
CA LEU A 16 6.89 -14.34 17.30
C LEU A 16 6.00 -15.10 18.30
N CYS A 17 4.68 -14.87 18.24
CA CYS A 17 3.70 -15.61 19.04
C CYS A 17 3.63 -17.09 18.64
N HIS A 18 3.51 -17.41 17.35
CA HIS A 18 3.49 -18.79 16.86
C HIS A 18 4.79 -19.54 17.21
N TRP A 19 5.95 -18.90 17.06
CA TRP A 19 7.22 -19.51 17.49
C TRP A 19 7.29 -19.72 19.01
N LEU A 20 6.72 -18.83 19.83
CA LEU A 20 6.58 -19.07 21.27
C LEU A 20 5.63 -20.25 21.55
N LEU A 21 4.48 -20.33 20.88
CA LEU A 21 3.50 -21.42 21.04
C LEU A 21 4.11 -22.79 20.67
N LYS A 22 4.90 -22.83 19.59
CA LYS A 22 5.77 -23.96 19.20
C LYS A 22 6.80 -24.32 20.29
N VAL A 23 7.43 -23.34 20.94
CA VAL A 23 8.39 -23.57 22.02
C VAL A 23 7.72 -24.09 23.29
N VAL A 24 6.58 -23.53 23.70
CA VAL A 24 5.89 -23.93 24.93
C VAL A 24 5.06 -25.21 24.77
N SER A 25 5.07 -25.83 23.59
CA SER A 25 4.30 -27.05 23.27
C SER A 25 2.78 -26.87 23.36
N ALA A 26 2.27 -25.68 23.03
CA ALA A 26 0.83 -25.40 23.08
C ALA A 26 0.03 -26.35 22.15
N PRO A 27 -1.22 -26.73 22.50
CA PRO A 27 -2.05 -27.60 21.66
C PRO A 27 -2.20 -27.07 20.23
N GLY A 28 -1.78 -27.87 19.25
CA GLY A 28 -1.72 -27.49 17.82
C GLY A 28 -0.32 -27.07 17.33
N TYR A 29 0.59 -26.67 18.22
CA TYR A 29 1.87 -26.04 17.85
C TYR A 29 3.06 -27.00 18.05
N ALA A 30 3.32 -27.81 17.02
CA ALA A 30 4.48 -28.69 16.96
C ALA A 30 5.69 -27.99 16.32
N LEU A 31 6.91 -28.32 16.77
CA LEU A 31 8.10 -28.07 15.96
C LEU A 31 8.16 -29.12 14.83
N ALA A 32 8.58 -28.69 13.65
CA ALA A 32 8.89 -29.58 12.53
C ALA A 32 10.29 -30.17 12.67
N GLU A 33 10.56 -31.31 12.01
CA GLU A 33 11.86 -32.00 12.07
C GLU A 33 13.02 -31.15 11.51
N ASN A 34 12.69 -30.22 10.61
CA ASN A 34 13.60 -29.24 10.01
C ASN A 34 13.63 -27.87 10.72
N ASP A 35 12.87 -27.66 11.81
CA ASP A 35 13.00 -26.44 12.61
C ASP A 35 14.39 -26.38 13.28
N LYS A 36 15.10 -25.27 13.09
CA LYS A 36 16.50 -25.01 13.50
C LYS A 36 16.81 -25.50 14.92
N LEU A 37 17.83 -26.36 15.11
CA LEU A 37 18.16 -27.03 16.39
C LEU A 37 18.08 -26.14 17.63
N ALA A 38 18.52 -24.87 17.55
CA ALA A 38 18.44 -23.92 18.65
C ALA A 38 17.00 -23.65 19.18
N ILE A 39 15.95 -23.74 18.36
CA ILE A 39 14.56 -23.64 18.83
C ILE A 39 14.13 -24.93 19.55
N GLN A 40 14.69 -26.08 19.15
CA GLN A 40 14.51 -27.36 19.82
C GLN A 40 15.19 -27.35 21.20
N ASP A 41 16.39 -26.76 21.31
CA ASP A 41 17.09 -26.56 22.59
C ASP A 41 16.28 -25.68 23.55
N ILE A 42 15.72 -24.56 23.08
CA ILE A 42 14.84 -23.70 23.90
C ILE A 42 13.59 -24.47 24.34
N ARG A 43 12.96 -25.28 23.46
CA ARG A 43 11.81 -26.14 23.81
C ARG A 43 12.18 -27.22 24.82
N HIS A 44 13.37 -27.83 24.70
CA HIS A 44 13.86 -28.83 25.66
C HIS A 44 14.11 -28.21 27.04
N GLU A 45 14.69 -27.01 27.12
CA GLU A 45 14.86 -26.28 28.37
C GLU A 45 13.50 -25.87 28.97
N PHE A 46 12.56 -25.39 28.15
CA PHE A 46 11.19 -25.09 28.58
C PHE A 46 10.46 -26.33 29.14
N ALA A 47 10.71 -27.51 28.58
CA ALA A 47 10.12 -28.75 29.08
C ALA A 47 10.77 -29.23 30.40
N SER A 48 12.09 -29.09 30.54
CA SER A 48 12.88 -29.73 31.60
C SER A 48 13.20 -28.86 32.82
N SER A 49 13.32 -27.53 32.68
CA SER A 49 13.71 -26.65 33.78
C SER A 49 12.56 -26.36 34.76
N ASP A 50 12.84 -26.32 36.06
CA ASP A 50 11.87 -25.90 37.08
C ASP A 50 11.47 -24.42 36.93
N ASP A 51 12.31 -23.57 36.34
CA ASP A 51 12.01 -22.14 36.09
C ASP A 51 10.80 -21.91 35.16
N PHE A 52 10.38 -22.93 34.40
CA PHE A 52 9.20 -22.87 33.54
C PHE A 52 8.04 -23.73 34.05
N LYS A 53 8.14 -24.34 35.24
CA LYS A 53 7.14 -25.24 35.81
C LYS A 53 5.73 -24.63 35.89
N ASP A 54 5.65 -23.41 36.40
CA ASP A 54 4.36 -22.71 36.53
C ASP A 54 3.86 -22.14 35.20
N LEU A 55 4.76 -21.83 34.24
CA LEU A 55 4.36 -21.53 32.86
C LEU A 55 3.84 -22.77 32.10
N ARG A 56 4.40 -23.97 32.32
CA ARG A 56 3.85 -25.22 31.78
C ARG A 56 2.42 -25.44 32.26
N ARG A 57 2.16 -25.25 33.55
CA ARG A 57 0.82 -25.34 34.14
C ARG A 57 -0.17 -24.32 33.56
N LEU A 58 0.30 -23.11 33.25
CA LEU A 58 -0.51 -22.08 32.59
C LEU A 58 -0.87 -22.48 31.15
N VAL A 59 0.07 -23.08 30.41
CA VAL A 59 -0.16 -23.62 29.04
C VAL A 59 -1.09 -24.84 29.06
N ASP A 60 -1.05 -25.65 30.11
CA ASP A 60 -2.03 -26.73 30.38
C ASP A 60 -3.42 -26.19 30.81
N GLY A 61 -3.63 -24.88 30.86
CA GLY A 61 -4.91 -24.25 31.22
C GLY A 61 -5.26 -24.32 32.71
N GLN A 62 -4.27 -24.48 33.60
CA GLN A 62 -4.47 -24.50 35.05
C GLN A 62 -4.37 -23.10 35.66
N ASP A 63 -5.07 -22.87 36.77
CA ASP A 63 -4.81 -21.71 37.63
C ASP A 63 -3.39 -21.78 38.23
N VAL A 64 -2.67 -20.66 38.14
CA VAL A 64 -1.30 -20.50 38.62
C VAL A 64 -1.24 -19.26 39.51
N PRO A 65 -0.70 -19.34 40.74
CA PRO A 65 -0.57 -18.16 41.60
C PRO A 65 0.37 -17.12 40.99
N GLU A 66 0.23 -15.85 41.38
CA GLU A 66 1.22 -14.83 41.01
C GLU A 66 2.62 -15.22 41.52
N ALA A 67 3.64 -14.79 40.77
CA ALA A 67 5.03 -15.12 41.06
C ALA A 67 5.42 -14.62 42.47
N ALA A 68 6.12 -15.47 43.23
CA ALA A 68 6.53 -15.15 44.59
C ALA A 68 7.43 -13.91 44.65
N ASP A 69 7.38 -13.16 45.75
CA ASP A 69 8.14 -11.91 45.92
C ASP A 69 9.64 -12.12 45.65
N GLY A 70 10.24 -11.20 44.91
CA GLY A 70 11.60 -11.28 44.39
C GLY A 70 11.83 -12.21 43.19
N SER A 71 10.83 -12.97 42.72
CA SER A 71 10.99 -13.86 41.55
C SER A 71 10.46 -13.25 40.23
N PRO A 72 11.02 -13.60 39.06
CA PRO A 72 10.53 -13.10 37.77
C PRO A 72 9.08 -13.52 37.49
N SER A 73 8.23 -12.55 37.15
CA SER A 73 6.83 -12.78 36.78
C SER A 73 6.67 -13.63 35.51
N HIS A 74 5.50 -14.24 35.33
CA HIS A 74 5.18 -15.02 34.13
C HIS A 74 5.36 -14.20 32.85
N SER A 75 4.92 -12.94 32.83
CA SER A 75 5.12 -12.02 31.69
C SER A 75 6.61 -11.75 31.41
N SER A 76 7.44 -11.60 32.46
CA SER A 76 8.89 -11.44 32.29
C SER A 76 9.56 -12.71 31.76
N ARG A 77 9.14 -13.90 32.21
CA ARG A 77 9.62 -15.20 31.72
C ARG A 77 9.21 -15.46 30.27
N ILE A 78 7.97 -15.13 29.91
CA ILE A 78 7.47 -15.15 28.52
C ILE A 78 8.28 -14.20 27.63
N ARG A 79 8.53 -12.96 28.09
CA ARG A 79 9.36 -12.00 27.34
C ARG A 79 10.80 -12.51 27.18
N ALA A 80 11.38 -13.18 28.19
CA ALA A 80 12.71 -13.77 28.09
C ALA A 80 12.77 -14.90 27.04
N LEU A 81 11.74 -15.76 26.97
CA LEU A 81 11.60 -16.77 25.91
C LEU A 81 11.47 -16.11 24.52
N MET A 82 10.60 -15.12 24.37
CA MET A 82 10.45 -14.35 23.12
C MET A 82 11.77 -13.72 22.66
N ILE A 83 12.54 -13.11 23.57
CA ILE A 83 13.86 -12.53 23.23
C ILE A 83 14.85 -13.62 22.80
N ARG A 84 14.88 -14.78 23.46
CA ARG A 84 15.73 -15.90 23.04
C ARG A 84 15.38 -16.42 21.65
N ILE A 85 14.09 -16.50 21.33
CA ILE A 85 13.57 -16.89 20.01
C ILE A 85 14.02 -15.87 18.95
N LEU A 86 13.88 -14.56 19.21
CA LEU A 86 14.40 -13.50 18.34
C LEU A 86 15.91 -13.59 18.12
N CYS A 87 16.70 -13.87 19.16
CA CYS A 87 18.16 -13.98 19.08
C CYS A 87 18.67 -15.22 18.31
N ILE A 88 17.81 -16.18 17.94
CA ILE A 88 18.19 -17.34 17.10
C ILE A 88 17.51 -17.34 15.72
N ALA A 89 16.67 -16.35 15.42
CA ALA A 89 16.09 -16.16 14.10
C ALA A 89 17.19 -15.86 13.06
N ASP A 90 16.95 -16.24 11.80
CA ASP A 90 17.86 -15.94 10.70
C ASP A 90 17.55 -14.57 10.09
N PHE A 91 16.28 -14.15 10.16
CA PHE A 91 15.82 -12.82 9.77
C PHE A 91 14.75 -12.32 10.76
N VAL A 92 14.87 -11.07 11.18
CA VAL A 92 13.85 -10.39 12.00
C VAL A 92 13.34 -9.17 11.25
N CYS A 93 12.05 -9.18 10.93
CA CYS A 93 11.36 -8.14 10.17
C CYS A 93 10.54 -7.26 11.13
N THR A 94 10.81 -5.96 11.11
CA THR A 94 10.29 -4.97 12.05
C THR A 94 10.20 -3.61 11.36
N THR A 95 9.26 -2.75 11.76
CA THR A 95 9.34 -1.34 11.39
C THR A 95 10.55 -0.67 12.07
N PRO A 96 11.05 0.46 11.54
CA PRO A 96 12.12 1.22 12.19
C PRO A 96 11.78 1.66 13.62
N TYR A 97 10.51 1.91 13.91
CA TYR A 97 10.05 2.24 15.26
C TYR A 97 10.07 1.01 16.18
N ALA A 98 9.44 -0.10 15.78
CA ALA A 98 9.41 -1.31 16.58
C ALA A 98 10.80 -1.94 16.80
N SER A 99 11.78 -1.61 15.95
CA SER A 99 13.18 -2.03 16.11
C SER A 99 13.82 -1.57 17.42
N GLN A 100 13.26 -0.53 18.07
CA GLN A 100 13.81 0.07 19.28
C GLN A 100 13.34 -0.59 20.58
N TYR A 101 12.37 -1.51 20.54
CA TYR A 101 11.87 -2.19 21.74
C TYR A 101 12.84 -3.23 22.30
N ASP A 102 12.83 -3.43 23.63
CA ASP A 102 13.70 -4.40 24.32
C ASP A 102 13.44 -5.83 23.82
N GLY A 103 14.39 -6.34 23.04
CA GLY A 103 14.28 -7.57 22.26
C GLY A 103 14.70 -7.34 20.80
N PHE A 104 13.90 -6.60 20.04
CA PHE A 104 14.22 -6.20 18.66
C PHE A 104 15.49 -5.38 18.60
N ARG A 105 15.67 -4.47 19.56
CA ARG A 105 16.90 -3.67 19.67
C ARG A 105 18.14 -4.52 19.89
N LEU A 106 18.03 -5.61 20.67
CA LEU A 106 19.16 -6.52 20.92
C LEU A 106 19.57 -7.24 19.64
N VAL A 107 18.62 -7.71 18.84
CA VAL A 107 18.91 -8.28 17.51
C VAL A 107 19.45 -7.19 16.57
N ALA A 108 18.80 -6.03 16.50
CA ALA A 108 19.21 -4.92 15.65
C ALA A 108 20.62 -4.37 16.00
N GLU A 109 21.09 -4.48 17.24
CA GLU A 109 22.46 -4.13 17.65
C GLU A 109 23.50 -5.23 17.38
N ASN A 110 23.09 -6.48 17.10
CA ASN A 110 24.00 -7.64 16.91
C ASN A 110 23.94 -8.28 15.51
N ALA A 111 22.93 -7.99 14.69
CA ALA A 111 22.79 -8.54 13.34
C ALA A 111 23.98 -8.18 12.43
N ASP A 112 24.48 -9.14 11.64
CA ASP A 112 25.64 -8.97 10.75
C ASP A 112 25.43 -7.95 9.63
N ALA A 113 24.18 -7.84 9.14
CA ALA A 113 23.79 -6.95 8.06
C ALA A 113 22.36 -6.42 8.28
N ILE A 114 22.03 -5.30 7.63
CA ILE A 114 20.72 -4.66 7.68
C ILE A 114 20.15 -4.56 6.26
N VAL A 115 18.83 -4.71 6.13
CA VAL A 115 18.10 -4.46 4.88
C VAL A 115 17.01 -3.43 5.15
N LEU A 116 16.97 -2.37 4.35
CA LEU A 116 15.94 -1.33 4.39
C LEU A 116 15.14 -1.38 3.09
N ASP A 117 13.91 -1.89 3.15
CA ASP A 117 12.95 -1.78 2.06
C ASP A 117 12.12 -0.49 2.16
N GLU A 118 11.50 -0.08 1.06
CA GLU A 118 10.83 1.22 0.87
C GLU A 118 11.69 2.43 1.31
N ALA A 119 13.02 2.29 1.23
CA ALA A 119 14.03 3.28 1.55
C ALA A 119 13.95 4.55 0.66
N GLY A 120 13.14 4.51 -0.41
CA GLY A 120 12.74 5.66 -1.21
C GLY A 120 11.80 6.63 -0.48
N GLY A 121 10.99 6.15 0.47
CA GLY A 121 10.08 6.93 1.32
C GLY A 121 10.48 7.03 2.80
N MET A 122 11.47 6.26 3.24
CA MET A 122 11.97 6.26 4.63
C MET A 122 12.82 7.51 4.97
N HIS A 123 12.61 8.13 6.14
CA HIS A 123 13.48 9.24 6.58
C HIS A 123 14.89 8.73 6.92
N MET A 124 15.89 9.60 6.75
CA MET A 124 17.27 9.34 7.18
C MET A 124 17.37 9.02 8.69
N ALA A 125 16.51 9.62 9.52
CA ALA A 125 16.50 9.34 10.96
C ALA A 125 16.10 7.88 11.25
N ASP A 126 15.01 7.41 10.64
CA ASP A 126 14.47 6.06 10.83
C ASP A 126 15.47 4.99 10.37
N ALA A 127 16.09 5.21 9.21
CA ALA A 127 17.14 4.35 8.69
C ALA A 127 18.34 4.23 9.67
N LEU A 128 18.72 5.33 10.32
CA LEU A 128 19.81 5.35 11.30
C LEU A 128 19.43 4.69 12.65
N MET A 129 18.14 4.65 13.02
CA MET A 129 17.68 3.91 14.21
C MET A 129 17.96 2.40 14.08
N VAL A 130 17.76 1.85 12.88
CA VAL A 130 17.96 0.41 12.58
C VAL A 130 19.43 0.10 12.23
N TRP A 131 20.04 0.90 11.35
CA TRP A 131 21.40 0.65 10.87
C TRP A 131 22.45 0.84 11.97
N GLY A 132 22.24 1.86 12.83
CA GLY A 132 23.09 2.16 13.98
C GLY A 132 24.46 2.74 13.62
N THR A 133 25.29 2.93 14.65
CA THR A 133 26.62 3.57 14.54
C THR A 133 27.74 2.62 14.10
N GLN A 134 27.44 1.33 13.89
CA GLN A 134 28.44 0.29 13.64
C GLN A 134 28.92 0.20 12.17
N CYS A 135 28.34 0.98 11.25
CA CYS A 135 28.70 0.99 9.82
C CYS A 135 28.67 -0.39 9.12
N ARG A 136 27.77 -1.27 9.57
CA ARG A 136 27.57 -2.63 9.04
C ARG A 136 27.13 -2.63 7.57
N PRO A 137 27.30 -3.74 6.83
CA PRO A 137 26.67 -3.93 5.52
C PRO A 137 25.18 -3.59 5.56
N CYS A 138 24.74 -2.72 4.64
CA CYS A 138 23.34 -2.30 4.54
C CYS A 138 22.90 -2.33 3.09
N ALA A 139 21.84 -3.08 2.79
CA ALA A 139 21.16 -3.07 1.50
C ALA A 139 19.94 -2.13 1.58
N MET A 140 19.72 -1.31 0.56
CA MET A 140 18.59 -0.37 0.50
C MET A 140 17.83 -0.57 -0.80
N ALA A 141 16.52 -0.81 -0.70
CA ALA A 141 15.59 -0.97 -1.81
C ALA A 141 14.42 0.02 -1.69
N GLY A 142 13.76 0.32 -2.80
CA GLY A 142 12.64 1.28 -2.86
C GLY A 142 12.78 2.27 -4.02
N ASP A 143 11.79 3.15 -4.16
CA ASP A 143 11.66 4.02 -5.33
C ASP A 143 11.42 5.50 -4.97
N MET A 144 12.39 6.34 -5.35
CA MET A 144 12.37 7.79 -5.14
C MET A 144 11.37 8.54 -6.06
N ARG A 145 10.70 7.84 -6.99
CA ARG A 145 9.57 8.36 -7.78
C ARG A 145 8.21 8.12 -7.13
N GLN A 146 8.12 7.21 -6.16
CA GLN A 146 6.96 7.03 -5.29
C GLN A 146 6.99 8.05 -4.13
N LEU A 147 6.27 7.81 -3.03
CA LEU A 147 6.02 8.84 -2.02
C LEU A 147 7.28 9.20 -1.23
N PRO A 148 7.65 10.49 -1.12
CA PRO A 148 8.76 10.92 -0.28
C PRO A 148 8.39 10.91 1.22
N PRO A 149 9.37 10.95 2.12
CA PRO A 149 9.14 11.01 3.57
C PRO A 149 8.27 12.22 3.97
N ALA A 150 7.31 12.00 4.87
CA ALA A 150 6.28 12.99 5.20
C ALA A 150 6.76 14.02 6.26
N VAL A 151 6.74 15.31 5.92
CA VAL A 151 7.25 16.39 6.81
C VAL A 151 6.15 17.40 7.12
N MET A 152 5.43 17.16 8.23
CA MET A 152 4.26 17.95 8.66
C MET A 152 4.58 19.40 9.07
N GLU A 153 5.79 19.68 9.57
CA GLU A 153 6.16 21.00 10.09
C GLU A 153 6.55 21.97 8.96
N ARG A 154 5.68 22.96 8.69
CA ARG A 154 5.86 23.97 7.63
C ARG A 154 6.90 25.04 7.96
N ASP A 155 6.73 25.75 9.08
CA ASP A 155 7.32 27.08 9.27
C ASP A 155 8.51 27.11 10.24
N ARG A 156 8.51 26.27 11.28
CA ARG A 156 9.58 26.26 12.30
C ARG A 156 10.77 25.41 11.86
N ASN A 157 10.53 24.38 11.05
CA ASN A 157 11.58 23.48 10.57
C ASN A 157 12.31 24.05 9.35
N ARG A 158 13.38 24.82 9.60
CA ARG A 158 14.31 25.32 8.56
C ARG A 158 14.96 24.21 7.72
N PHE A 159 14.95 22.97 8.21
CA PHE A 159 15.48 21.79 7.53
C PHE A 159 14.39 20.93 6.86
N ARG A 160 13.14 21.43 6.68
CA ARG A 160 12.05 20.65 6.05
C ARG A 160 12.43 20.01 4.72
N ASN A 161 13.16 20.75 3.88
CA ASN A 161 13.63 20.29 2.57
C ASN A 161 14.74 19.22 2.64
N GLN A 162 15.41 19.08 3.79
CA GLN A 162 16.39 18.03 4.05
C GLN A 162 15.73 16.82 4.72
N ALA A 163 14.74 17.03 5.59
CA ALA A 163 13.97 15.97 6.23
C ALA A 163 13.08 15.17 5.24
N ALA A 164 12.72 15.80 4.11
CA ALA A 164 11.99 15.20 3.00
C ALA A 164 12.89 14.50 1.95
N VAL A 165 14.21 14.49 2.15
CA VAL A 165 15.15 13.65 1.37
C VAL A 165 15.22 12.29 2.06
N SER A 166 14.81 11.23 1.37
CA SER A 166 14.88 9.86 1.91
C SER A 166 16.31 9.35 2.00
N VAL A 167 16.52 8.28 2.78
CA VAL A 167 17.83 7.66 2.92
C VAL A 167 18.40 7.23 1.56
N LEU A 168 17.59 6.59 0.70
CA LEU A 168 18.01 6.16 -0.64
C LEU A 168 18.36 7.35 -1.54
N GLU A 169 17.56 8.43 -1.51
CA GLU A 169 17.82 9.63 -2.31
C GLU A 169 19.10 10.36 -1.85
N HIS A 170 19.41 10.34 -0.55
CA HIS A 170 20.68 10.84 -0.03
C HIS A 170 21.88 10.05 -0.56
N PHE A 171 21.84 8.72 -0.50
CA PHE A 171 22.95 7.87 -0.98
C PHE A 171 23.13 7.95 -2.50
N GLN A 172 22.04 8.04 -3.27
CA GLN A 172 22.13 8.28 -4.71
C GLN A 172 22.72 9.67 -5.04
N LYS A 173 22.25 10.74 -4.39
CA LYS A 173 22.77 12.12 -4.60
C LYS A 173 24.24 12.28 -4.22
N THR A 174 24.72 11.52 -3.24
CA THR A 174 26.14 11.45 -2.86
C THR A 174 26.99 10.55 -3.78
N ARG A 175 26.40 10.02 -4.86
CA ARG A 175 27.02 9.19 -5.91
C ARG A 175 27.47 7.79 -5.47
N ASN A 176 26.79 7.20 -4.50
CA ASN A 176 26.98 5.78 -4.20
C ASN A 176 26.42 4.92 -5.36
N PRO A 177 27.06 3.81 -5.74
CA PRO A 177 26.56 2.93 -6.80
C PRO A 177 25.14 2.46 -6.50
N THR A 178 24.20 2.81 -7.38
CA THR A 178 22.79 2.41 -7.28
C THR A 178 22.45 1.53 -8.48
N PHE A 179 21.89 0.34 -8.23
CA PHE A 179 21.39 -0.54 -9.28
C PHE A 179 19.92 -0.25 -9.55
N VAL A 180 19.49 -0.35 -10.81
CA VAL A 180 18.09 -0.13 -11.20
C VAL A 180 17.53 -1.42 -11.78
N LEU A 181 16.49 -1.97 -11.15
CA LEU A 181 15.77 -3.13 -11.64
C LEU A 181 14.83 -2.69 -12.77
N ASN A 182 15.24 -2.92 -14.02
CA ASN A 182 14.50 -2.51 -15.22
C ASN A 182 13.66 -3.64 -15.86
N ARG A 183 13.36 -4.70 -15.10
CA ARG A 183 12.37 -5.72 -15.48
C ARG A 183 11.28 -5.75 -14.42
N GLN A 184 10.07 -5.35 -14.78
CA GLN A 184 8.92 -5.40 -13.88
C GLN A 184 8.14 -6.70 -14.11
N MET A 185 7.69 -7.33 -13.03
CA MET A 185 7.10 -8.68 -13.05
C MET A 185 5.58 -8.70 -12.79
N ARG A 186 5.01 -7.61 -12.25
CA ARG A 186 3.63 -7.57 -11.71
C ARG A 186 2.58 -7.19 -12.75
N ILE A 187 2.83 -6.14 -13.52
CA ILE A 187 1.79 -5.38 -14.22
C ILE A 187 1.67 -5.87 -15.67
N VAL A 188 0.49 -6.32 -16.11
CA VAL A 188 0.31 -6.95 -17.42
C VAL A 188 0.82 -6.07 -18.60
N GLU A 189 1.36 -6.74 -19.63
CA GLU A 189 1.90 -6.13 -20.86
C GLU A 189 1.02 -4.99 -21.42
N GLY A 190 1.58 -3.77 -21.36
CA GLY A 190 0.96 -2.53 -21.83
C GLY A 190 0.50 -1.58 -20.73
N LEU A 191 0.04 -2.07 -19.56
CA LEU A 191 -0.47 -1.19 -18.50
C LEU A 191 0.63 -0.31 -17.88
N PHE A 192 1.84 -0.86 -17.73
CA PHE A 192 2.98 -0.09 -17.20
C PHE A 192 3.53 0.95 -18.20
N ASP A 193 3.13 0.93 -19.48
CA ASP A 193 3.61 1.92 -20.46
C ASP A 193 3.18 3.35 -20.13
N LEU A 194 2.10 3.53 -19.37
CA LEU A 194 1.67 4.83 -18.82
C LEU A 194 2.72 5.37 -17.83
N ALA A 195 3.04 4.58 -16.80
CA ALA A 195 4.04 4.93 -15.79
C ALA A 195 5.44 5.12 -16.41
N ARG A 196 5.83 4.22 -17.32
CA ARG A 196 7.12 4.26 -18.04
C ARG A 196 7.31 5.55 -18.83
N GLN A 197 6.25 6.11 -19.42
CA GLN A 197 6.34 7.33 -20.22
C GLN A 197 6.33 8.61 -19.38
N ILE A 198 5.59 8.64 -18.27
CA ILE A 198 5.35 9.88 -17.49
C ILE A 198 6.28 9.99 -16.27
N ILE A 199 6.54 8.87 -15.59
CA ILE A 199 7.25 8.81 -14.31
C ILE A 199 8.71 8.41 -14.48
N TYR A 200 8.99 7.43 -15.36
CA TYR A 200 10.32 6.86 -15.57
C TYR A 200 10.91 7.06 -16.99
N PRO A 201 10.70 8.20 -17.69
CA PRO A 201 11.18 8.38 -19.07
C PRO A 201 12.72 8.38 -19.18
N ASP A 202 13.42 8.59 -18.07
CA ASP A 202 14.87 8.59 -17.94
C ASP A 202 15.48 7.22 -17.57
N VAL A 203 14.66 6.18 -17.34
CA VAL A 203 15.15 4.84 -16.97
C VAL A 203 15.29 3.93 -18.22
N PRO A 204 16.52 3.57 -18.63
CA PRO A 204 16.74 2.82 -19.86
C PRO A 204 16.42 1.32 -19.71
N GLY A 205 15.89 0.73 -20.78
CA GLY A 205 15.72 -0.73 -20.89
C GLY A 205 14.59 -1.32 -20.03
N ILE A 206 13.60 -0.52 -19.61
CA ILE A 206 12.40 -1.05 -18.94
C ILE A 206 11.73 -2.11 -19.81
N THR A 207 11.57 -3.32 -19.27
CA THR A 207 10.99 -4.50 -19.91
C THR A 207 9.93 -5.16 -19.04
N TYR A 208 9.01 -5.88 -19.69
CA TYR A 208 8.06 -6.77 -19.04
C TYR A 208 8.75 -8.12 -18.79
N GLY A 209 8.64 -8.64 -17.58
CA GLY A 209 9.11 -9.97 -17.20
C GLY A 209 8.10 -11.07 -17.52
N GLU A 210 8.44 -12.31 -17.17
CA GLU A 210 7.63 -13.46 -17.60
C GLU A 210 6.28 -13.55 -16.87
N MET A 211 6.23 -13.22 -15.58
CA MET A 211 4.97 -13.14 -14.84
C MET A 211 4.00 -12.12 -15.47
N ALA A 212 4.51 -10.98 -15.94
CA ALA A 212 3.74 -9.89 -16.56
C ALA A 212 3.22 -10.18 -18.00
N ARG A 213 3.49 -11.36 -18.56
CA ARG A 213 3.10 -11.71 -19.95
C ARG A 213 1.60 -11.82 -20.12
N LEU A 214 1.07 -11.29 -21.21
CA LEU A 214 -0.37 -11.31 -21.50
C LEU A 214 -0.95 -12.72 -21.74
N SER A 215 -0.12 -13.75 -21.89
CA SER A 215 -0.52 -15.16 -21.82
C SER A 215 -0.93 -15.60 -20.41
N ASN A 216 -0.31 -15.00 -19.38
CA ASN A 216 -0.42 -15.38 -17.98
C ASN A 216 -1.51 -14.55 -17.25
N HIS A 217 -2.04 -13.52 -17.92
CA HIS A 217 -3.13 -12.66 -17.45
C HIS A 217 -4.44 -12.86 -18.28
N PRO A 218 -5.09 -14.04 -18.20
CA PRO A 218 -6.33 -14.30 -18.91
C PRO A 218 -7.53 -13.53 -18.34
N VAL A 219 -7.42 -12.93 -17.15
CA VAL A 219 -8.49 -12.13 -16.54
C VAL A 219 -8.53 -10.73 -17.18
N ALA A 220 -7.37 -10.08 -17.33
CA ALA A 220 -7.20 -8.81 -18.05
C ALA A 220 -7.83 -8.84 -19.44
N ARG A 221 -7.64 -9.95 -20.17
CA ARG A 221 -8.27 -10.19 -21.48
C ARG A 221 -9.79 -10.17 -21.43
N ARG A 222 -10.41 -10.79 -20.42
CA ARG A 222 -11.88 -10.77 -20.24
C ARG A 222 -12.37 -9.38 -19.88
N ILE A 223 -11.66 -8.69 -18.98
CA ILE A 223 -11.97 -7.32 -18.56
C ILE A 223 -11.92 -6.36 -19.75
N ASP A 224 -10.83 -6.35 -20.54
CA ASP A 224 -10.68 -5.44 -21.68
C ASP A 224 -11.68 -5.76 -22.80
N ALA A 225 -11.98 -7.04 -23.04
CA ALA A 225 -13.02 -7.44 -24.00
C ALA A 225 -14.44 -7.01 -23.56
N TRP A 226 -14.78 -7.18 -22.28
CA TRP A 226 -16.06 -6.71 -21.71
C TRP A 226 -16.17 -5.18 -21.79
N ALA A 227 -15.14 -4.45 -21.33
CA ALA A 227 -15.15 -3.00 -21.32
C ALA A 227 -15.14 -2.42 -22.75
N GLY A 228 -14.40 -3.03 -23.69
CA GLY A 228 -14.45 -2.66 -25.10
C GLY A 228 -15.83 -2.85 -25.72
N ALA A 229 -16.48 -4.00 -25.45
CA ALA A 229 -17.85 -4.26 -25.91
C ALA A 229 -18.89 -3.32 -25.27
N ARG A 230 -18.73 -2.96 -23.98
CA ARG A 230 -19.65 -2.09 -23.24
C ARG A 230 -19.49 -0.61 -23.58
N TYR A 231 -18.27 -0.16 -23.84
CA TYR A 231 -17.94 1.26 -24.01
C TYR A 231 -17.47 1.64 -25.44
N GLY A 232 -17.52 0.70 -26.39
CA GLY A 232 -17.38 0.98 -27.82
C GLY A 232 -15.95 1.12 -28.36
N TYR A 233 -14.93 0.79 -27.57
CA TYR A 233 -13.53 0.77 -28.03
C TYR A 233 -13.09 -0.65 -28.46
N ARG A 234 -12.00 -0.75 -29.22
CA ARG A 234 -11.40 -2.04 -29.59
C ARG A 234 -10.26 -2.42 -28.62
N PRO A 235 -10.29 -3.62 -28.00
CA PRO A 235 -9.13 -4.18 -27.30
C PRO A 235 -7.87 -4.20 -28.15
N HIS A 236 -6.69 -4.04 -27.54
CA HIS A 236 -5.42 -4.12 -28.28
C HIS A 236 -5.04 -5.61 -28.48
N PRO A 237 -4.54 -6.02 -29.67
CA PRO A 237 -4.21 -7.42 -29.95
C PRO A 237 -3.19 -8.00 -28.96
N ASP A 238 -2.11 -7.26 -28.67
CA ASP A 238 -0.95 -7.78 -27.90
C ASP A 238 -0.69 -7.06 -26.57
N LYS A 239 -1.66 -6.27 -26.08
CA LYS A 239 -1.51 -5.45 -24.86
C LYS A 239 -2.84 -5.27 -24.14
N ILE A 240 -2.76 -4.87 -22.89
CA ILE A 240 -3.84 -4.24 -22.13
C ILE A 240 -3.43 -2.78 -21.90
N LEU A 241 -4.37 -1.85 -22.06
CA LEU A 241 -4.15 -0.43 -21.83
C LEU A 241 -5.12 0.08 -20.77
N PRO A 242 -4.77 1.09 -19.96
CA PRO A 242 -5.72 1.63 -18.99
C PRO A 242 -6.89 2.31 -19.72
N VAL A 243 -8.01 2.50 -19.03
CA VAL A 243 -9.23 3.14 -19.59
C VAL A 243 -9.64 4.32 -18.72
N PHE A 244 -10.02 5.45 -19.35
CA PHE A 244 -10.48 6.65 -18.66
C PHE A 244 -11.99 6.84 -18.88
N LEU A 245 -12.78 6.68 -17.82
CA LEU A 245 -14.22 6.92 -17.84
C LEU A 245 -14.48 8.40 -17.53
N HIS A 246 -14.66 9.17 -18.60
CA HIS A 246 -14.86 10.61 -18.53
C HIS A 246 -16.28 10.94 -18.05
N CYS A 247 -16.33 11.56 -16.87
CA CYS A 247 -17.52 12.12 -16.25
C CYS A 247 -17.47 13.65 -16.38
N LYS A 248 -18.11 14.20 -17.41
CA LYS A 248 -18.17 15.65 -17.63
C LYS A 248 -19.13 16.33 -16.64
N ASP A 249 -18.96 17.64 -16.46
CA ASP A 249 -19.86 18.53 -15.71
C ASP A 249 -20.02 18.12 -14.23
N THR A 250 -19.01 17.45 -13.68
CA THR A 250 -18.99 16.99 -12.27
C THR A 250 -18.36 18.04 -11.35
N ILE A 251 -18.85 18.11 -10.10
CA ILE A 251 -18.45 19.16 -9.15
C ILE A 251 -17.54 18.59 -8.06
N CYS A 252 -16.35 19.17 -7.91
CA CYS A 252 -15.37 18.83 -6.88
C CYS A 252 -15.61 19.66 -5.60
N GLU A 253 -16.65 19.30 -4.85
CA GLU A 253 -17.12 19.98 -3.64
C GLU A 253 -16.07 19.96 -2.52
N LYS A 254 -15.99 21.03 -1.70
CA LYS A 254 -15.11 21.10 -0.53
C LYS A 254 -15.85 20.67 0.73
N SER A 255 -15.26 19.78 1.52
CA SER A 255 -15.79 19.27 2.79
C SER A 255 -14.70 19.36 3.86
N GLY A 256 -14.74 20.41 4.69
CA GLY A 256 -13.65 20.73 5.62
C GLY A 256 -12.34 21.06 4.87
N THR A 257 -11.25 20.36 5.20
CA THR A 257 -10.00 20.37 4.40
C THR A 257 -10.03 19.42 3.21
N SER A 258 -11.00 18.50 3.17
CA SER A 258 -11.16 17.45 2.16
C SER A 258 -12.05 17.90 1.00
N ARG A 259 -12.29 17.00 0.05
CA ARG A 259 -13.19 17.17 -1.10
C ARG A 259 -13.97 15.90 -1.41
N THR A 260 -15.11 16.06 -2.09
CA THR A 260 -15.93 14.94 -2.59
C THR A 260 -16.52 15.24 -3.96
N ASN A 261 -16.76 14.22 -4.77
CA ASN A 261 -17.44 14.35 -6.06
C ASN A 261 -18.51 13.26 -6.19
N VAL A 262 -19.75 13.61 -5.80
CA VAL A 262 -20.88 12.68 -5.72
C VAL A 262 -21.17 12.02 -7.08
N LEU A 263 -21.02 12.76 -8.17
CA LEU A 263 -21.27 12.27 -9.52
C LEU A 263 -20.21 11.27 -9.99
N GLN A 264 -18.92 11.55 -9.79
CA GLN A 264 -17.85 10.57 -10.08
C GLN A 264 -17.97 9.32 -9.21
N ASN A 265 -18.43 9.44 -7.96
CA ASN A 265 -18.66 8.28 -7.09
C ASN A 265 -19.83 7.43 -7.58
N ALA A 266 -20.94 8.03 -8.02
CA ALA A 266 -22.08 7.31 -8.60
C ALA A 266 -21.69 6.59 -9.90
N ALA A 267 -20.87 7.22 -10.76
CA ALA A 267 -20.29 6.57 -11.93
C ALA A 267 -19.38 5.39 -11.54
N ALA A 268 -18.58 5.51 -10.47
CA ALA A 268 -17.76 4.42 -9.96
C ALA A 268 -18.59 3.23 -9.47
N ILE A 269 -19.64 3.45 -8.68
CA ILE A 269 -20.52 2.38 -8.20
C ILE A 269 -21.21 1.69 -9.37
N SER A 270 -21.75 2.44 -10.34
CA SER A 270 -22.41 1.89 -11.54
C SER A 270 -21.43 1.17 -12.48
N PHE A 271 -20.16 1.58 -12.51
CA PHE A 271 -19.09 0.87 -13.22
C PHE A 271 -18.74 -0.46 -12.52
N LEU A 272 -18.55 -0.44 -11.21
CA LEU A 272 -18.19 -1.60 -10.39
C LEU A 272 -19.28 -2.68 -10.41
N ASP A 273 -20.54 -2.29 -10.24
CA ASP A 273 -21.70 -3.21 -10.31
C ASP A 273 -21.76 -3.91 -11.67
N ALA A 274 -21.59 -3.16 -12.77
CA ALA A 274 -21.56 -3.73 -14.11
C ALA A 274 -20.31 -4.60 -14.38
N LEU A 275 -19.18 -4.33 -13.75
CA LEU A 275 -17.94 -5.10 -13.87
C LEU A 275 -18.04 -6.44 -13.10
N VAL A 276 -18.46 -6.42 -11.84
CA VAL A 276 -18.66 -7.65 -11.06
C VAL A 276 -19.83 -8.46 -11.61
N GLY A 277 -20.94 -7.80 -11.97
CA GLY A 277 -22.09 -8.40 -12.63
C GLY A 277 -21.82 -8.97 -14.03
N SER A 278 -20.64 -8.70 -14.63
CA SER A 278 -20.19 -9.37 -15.85
C SER A 278 -19.62 -10.78 -15.62
N GLY A 279 -19.29 -11.13 -14.37
CA GLY A 279 -18.57 -12.35 -14.02
C GLY A 279 -17.09 -12.38 -14.44
N ALA A 280 -16.52 -11.25 -14.91
CA ALA A 280 -15.11 -11.18 -15.26
C ALA A 280 -14.17 -11.32 -14.04
N VAL A 281 -14.57 -10.70 -12.92
CA VAL A 281 -13.88 -10.61 -11.61
C VAL A 281 -14.89 -10.59 -10.47
N LYS A 282 -14.45 -10.86 -9.24
CA LYS A 282 -15.20 -10.69 -7.98
C LYS A 282 -15.01 -9.27 -7.42
N ALA A 283 -15.82 -8.90 -6.42
CA ALA A 283 -15.64 -7.67 -5.64
C ALA A 283 -14.28 -7.63 -4.91
N SER A 284 -13.86 -8.75 -4.30
CA SER A 284 -12.57 -8.95 -3.62
C SER A 284 -11.33 -8.65 -4.48
N ASP A 285 -11.48 -8.72 -5.79
CA ASP A 285 -10.37 -8.59 -6.75
C ASP A 285 -10.09 -7.11 -7.08
N ILE A 286 -10.92 -6.19 -6.58
CA ILE A 286 -10.97 -4.78 -6.97
C ILE A 286 -10.59 -3.86 -5.80
N ALA A 287 -9.67 -2.93 -6.04
CA ALA A 287 -9.39 -1.80 -5.15
C ALA A 287 -9.84 -0.47 -5.77
N VAL A 288 -10.68 0.26 -5.05
CA VAL A 288 -11.04 1.66 -5.35
C VAL A 288 -10.07 2.58 -4.62
N ILE A 289 -9.39 3.44 -5.37
CA ILE A 289 -8.42 4.40 -4.85
C ILE A 289 -8.92 5.81 -5.14
N THR A 290 -8.84 6.72 -4.17
CA THR A 290 -9.23 8.13 -4.37
C THR A 290 -8.32 9.09 -3.59
N PRO A 291 -8.00 10.31 -4.08
CA PRO A 291 -7.05 11.19 -3.41
C PRO A 291 -7.53 11.75 -2.05
N TYR A 292 -8.83 11.81 -1.80
CA TYR A 292 -9.43 12.53 -0.67
C TYR A 292 -10.12 11.59 0.33
N ARG A 293 -9.81 11.69 1.63
CA ARG A 293 -10.43 10.91 2.71
C ARG A 293 -11.95 11.07 2.82
N ALA A 294 -12.52 12.26 2.59
CA ALA A 294 -13.99 12.39 2.59
C ALA A 294 -14.63 11.70 1.38
N ASN A 295 -13.94 11.68 0.23
CA ASN A 295 -14.41 10.93 -0.93
C ASN A 295 -14.27 9.41 -0.69
N ARG A 296 -13.18 8.97 -0.05
CA ARG A 296 -12.95 7.59 0.41
C ARG A 296 -14.11 7.12 1.28
N ARG A 297 -14.41 7.86 2.37
CA ARG A 297 -15.52 7.54 3.30
C ARG A 297 -16.89 7.48 2.62
N LYS A 298 -17.18 8.38 1.68
CA LYS A 298 -18.44 8.34 0.89
C LYS A 298 -18.53 7.11 -0.02
N LEU A 299 -17.43 6.69 -0.64
CA LEU A 299 -17.39 5.46 -1.47
C LEU A 299 -17.51 4.21 -0.60
N GLU A 300 -16.71 4.14 0.47
CA GLU A 300 -16.65 3.06 1.47
C GLU A 300 -18.03 2.77 2.07
N ALA A 301 -18.74 3.79 2.57
CA ALA A 301 -20.07 3.61 3.16
C ALA A 301 -21.13 3.10 2.16
N VAL A 302 -21.05 3.49 0.87
CA VAL A 302 -22.01 3.05 -0.16
C VAL A 302 -21.65 1.66 -0.71
N LEU A 303 -20.36 1.32 -0.80
CA LEU A 303 -19.92 -0.01 -1.24
C LEU A 303 -20.18 -1.07 -0.16
N ALA A 304 -19.88 -0.78 1.12
CA ALA A 304 -20.17 -1.67 2.25
C ALA A 304 -21.67 -1.97 2.44
N SER A 305 -22.56 -1.09 1.96
CA SER A 305 -24.01 -1.29 1.96
C SER A 305 -24.57 -1.85 0.64
N HIS A 306 -23.71 -2.14 -0.34
CA HIS A 306 -24.11 -2.64 -1.66
C HIS A 306 -24.09 -4.18 -1.73
N PRO A 307 -25.20 -4.86 -2.08
CA PRO A 307 -25.33 -6.33 -1.99
C PRO A 307 -24.31 -7.17 -2.78
N VAL A 308 -23.60 -6.57 -3.73
CA VAL A 308 -22.64 -7.24 -4.63
C VAL A 308 -21.22 -6.64 -4.53
N LEU A 309 -21.03 -5.52 -3.81
CA LEU A 309 -19.77 -4.76 -3.82
C LEU A 309 -19.17 -4.51 -2.42
N ALA A 310 -19.70 -5.15 -1.37
CA ALA A 310 -19.20 -4.99 0.00
C ALA A 310 -17.71 -5.33 0.16
N ASP A 311 -17.20 -6.33 -0.58
CA ASP A 311 -15.80 -6.76 -0.53
C ASP A 311 -14.83 -5.88 -1.35
N VAL A 312 -15.31 -4.81 -2.00
CA VAL A 312 -14.46 -3.89 -2.78
C VAL A 312 -13.66 -3.01 -1.83
N ALA A 313 -12.33 -3.18 -1.78
CA ALA A 313 -11.46 -2.41 -0.89
C ALA A 313 -11.39 -0.92 -1.28
N VAL A 314 -11.53 0.00 -0.32
CA VAL A 314 -11.55 1.46 -0.59
C VAL A 314 -10.44 2.20 0.18
N SER A 315 -9.47 2.77 -0.53
CA SER A 315 -8.29 3.42 0.08
C SER A 315 -8.00 4.83 -0.44
N SER A 316 -7.21 5.59 0.32
CA SER A 316 -6.48 6.73 -0.24
C SER A 316 -5.25 6.25 -1.00
N ILE A 317 -4.70 7.08 -1.91
CA ILE A 317 -3.46 6.79 -2.63
C ILE A 317 -2.32 6.50 -1.64
N ASP A 318 -2.12 7.44 -0.71
CA ASP A 318 -1.05 7.41 0.29
C ASP A 318 -1.08 6.17 1.18
N ALA A 319 -2.27 5.68 1.53
CA ALA A 319 -2.45 4.50 2.37
C ALA A 319 -2.72 3.19 1.58
N PHE A 320 -2.56 3.21 0.25
CA PHE A 320 -2.45 2.02 -0.61
C PHE A 320 -1.00 1.85 -1.14
N HIS A 321 -0.04 2.60 -0.61
CA HIS A 321 1.38 2.35 -0.83
C HIS A 321 1.77 0.93 -0.36
N GLY A 322 2.77 0.33 -0.99
CA GLY A 322 3.16 -1.08 -0.79
C GLY A 322 2.13 -2.14 -1.25
N ARG A 323 0.83 -1.82 -1.32
CA ARG A 323 -0.25 -2.75 -1.68
C ARG A 323 -0.47 -2.83 -3.19
N GLU A 324 -1.21 -3.87 -3.62
CA GLU A 324 -1.63 -4.13 -5.00
C GLU A 324 -3.04 -4.75 -5.07
N ALA A 325 -3.65 -4.78 -6.26
CA ALA A 325 -4.93 -5.45 -6.53
C ALA A 325 -5.02 -5.91 -8.00
N LEU A 326 -5.86 -6.91 -8.29
CA LEU A 326 -6.05 -7.41 -9.66
C LEU A 326 -6.61 -6.31 -10.57
N VAL A 327 -7.61 -5.58 -10.09
CA VAL A 327 -8.21 -4.41 -10.74
C VAL A 327 -8.11 -3.18 -9.84
N VAL A 328 -7.72 -2.05 -10.40
CA VAL A 328 -7.71 -0.76 -9.70
C VAL A 328 -8.63 0.24 -10.39
N VAL A 329 -9.48 0.89 -9.59
CA VAL A 329 -10.38 1.96 -10.02
C VAL A 329 -10.00 3.26 -9.30
N LEU A 330 -9.31 4.15 -10.01
CA LEU A 330 -8.88 5.45 -9.49
C LEU A 330 -9.97 6.50 -9.69
N VAL A 331 -10.67 6.90 -8.63
CA VAL A 331 -11.65 8.00 -8.66
C VAL A 331 -10.95 9.31 -8.32
N MET A 332 -10.69 10.15 -9.33
CA MET A 332 -9.84 11.34 -9.20
C MET A 332 -10.45 12.45 -8.32
N CYS A 333 -11.78 12.51 -8.20
CA CYS A 333 -12.57 13.53 -7.50
C CYS A 333 -12.50 14.96 -8.10
N VAL A 334 -11.36 15.36 -8.69
CA VAL A 334 -11.18 16.64 -9.39
C VAL A 334 -11.93 16.72 -10.72
N ALA A 335 -12.22 17.95 -11.16
CA ALA A 335 -12.90 18.29 -12.41
C ALA A 335 -12.31 19.57 -13.05
N GLU A 336 -12.74 19.93 -14.27
CA GLU A 336 -12.37 21.20 -14.93
C GLU A 336 -12.51 22.39 -13.97
N CYS A 337 -13.64 22.49 -13.26
CA CYS A 337 -13.95 23.60 -12.35
C CYS A 337 -13.04 23.71 -11.12
N SER A 338 -12.25 22.69 -10.79
CA SER A 338 -11.29 22.72 -9.68
C SER A 338 -9.82 22.79 -10.12
N GLY A 339 -9.54 22.45 -11.39
CA GLY A 339 -8.23 21.99 -11.80
C GLY A 339 -7.77 20.73 -11.02
N PRO A 340 -6.51 20.29 -11.20
CA PRO A 340 -6.05 19.01 -10.67
C PRO A 340 -5.56 19.05 -9.22
N LEU A 341 -5.37 20.24 -8.63
CA LEU A 341 -4.95 20.42 -7.23
C LEU A 341 -3.74 19.52 -6.86
N PHE A 342 -3.72 18.91 -5.67
CA PHE A 342 -2.65 17.98 -5.27
C PHE A 342 -2.65 16.65 -6.02
N VAL A 343 -3.69 16.34 -6.82
CA VAL A 343 -3.73 15.14 -7.68
C VAL A 343 -2.71 15.24 -8.82
N ALA A 344 -2.24 16.45 -9.16
CA ALA A 344 -1.09 16.68 -10.03
C ALA A 344 0.29 16.47 -9.36
N ASN A 345 0.36 15.91 -8.15
CA ASN A 345 1.62 15.48 -7.54
C ASN A 345 2.11 14.19 -8.22
N ILE A 346 3.30 14.25 -8.82
CA ILE A 346 3.84 13.16 -9.64
C ILE A 346 4.09 11.87 -8.83
N ASN A 347 4.38 11.98 -7.54
CA ASN A 347 4.61 10.85 -6.64
C ASN A 347 3.29 10.09 -6.35
N ARG A 348 2.20 10.80 -6.07
CA ARG A 348 0.86 10.24 -5.91
C ARG A 348 0.32 9.65 -7.23
N ILE A 349 0.61 10.28 -8.38
CA ILE A 349 0.32 9.69 -9.70
C ILE A 349 1.11 8.39 -9.89
N CYS A 350 2.41 8.37 -9.57
CA CYS A 350 3.25 7.19 -9.67
C CYS A 350 2.64 6.00 -8.91
N VAL A 351 2.28 6.21 -7.63
CA VAL A 351 1.63 5.18 -6.83
C VAL A 351 0.32 4.75 -7.49
N SER A 352 -0.60 5.67 -7.77
CA SER A 352 -1.97 5.32 -8.20
C SER A 352 -2.06 4.60 -9.55
N VAL A 353 -1.07 4.76 -10.45
CA VAL A 353 -1.02 4.05 -11.74
C VAL A 353 -0.09 2.83 -11.76
N THR A 354 0.38 2.37 -10.59
CA THR A 354 1.26 1.20 -10.43
C THR A 354 0.76 0.17 -9.40
N ARG A 355 -0.52 0.25 -9.02
CA ARG A 355 -1.15 -0.65 -8.02
C ARG A 355 -1.83 -1.88 -8.63
N GLN A 356 -2.13 -1.83 -9.93
CA GLN A 356 -2.87 -2.86 -10.65
C GLN A 356 -1.99 -4.01 -11.15
N VAL A 357 -2.56 -5.22 -11.20
CA VAL A 357 -1.99 -6.36 -11.92
C VAL A 357 -2.58 -6.43 -13.33
N ASP A 358 -3.91 -6.60 -13.46
CA ASP A 358 -4.60 -6.95 -14.72
C ASP A 358 -5.38 -5.78 -15.36
N ALA A 359 -5.88 -4.81 -14.61
CA ALA A 359 -6.62 -3.67 -15.17
C ALA A 359 -6.54 -2.38 -14.33
N LEU A 360 -6.41 -1.23 -15.01
CA LEU A 360 -6.53 0.11 -14.43
C LEU A 360 -7.64 0.90 -15.13
N PHE A 361 -8.61 1.34 -14.34
CA PHE A 361 -9.66 2.27 -14.74
C PHE A 361 -9.47 3.58 -13.99
N ILE A 362 -9.54 4.72 -14.69
CA ILE A 362 -9.53 6.06 -14.08
C ILE A 362 -10.90 6.70 -14.31
N ILE A 363 -11.54 7.16 -13.24
CA ILE A 363 -12.83 7.84 -13.25
C ILE A 363 -12.59 9.29 -12.88
N GLY A 364 -12.98 10.20 -13.76
CA GLY A 364 -12.81 11.62 -13.55
C GLY A 364 -13.15 12.45 -14.77
N ASP A 365 -12.72 13.70 -14.77
CA ASP A 365 -12.95 14.62 -15.87
C ASP A 365 -11.69 14.75 -16.75
N ILE A 366 -11.83 14.53 -18.06
CA ILE A 366 -10.72 14.62 -19.01
C ILE A 366 -10.34 16.08 -19.28
N ASP A 367 -11.25 17.02 -19.01
CA ASP A 367 -11.07 18.46 -19.18
C ASP A 367 -10.46 19.12 -17.92
N THR A 368 -10.07 18.34 -16.89
CA THR A 368 -9.41 18.82 -15.65
C THR A 368 -8.12 19.64 -15.91
N THR A 369 -7.51 19.51 -17.08
CA THR A 369 -6.35 20.33 -17.49
C THR A 369 -6.32 20.49 -19.01
N ASP A 370 -6.31 21.74 -19.48
CA ASP A 370 -6.21 22.10 -20.91
C ASP A 370 -4.96 21.48 -21.56
N MET A 371 -5.18 20.47 -22.40
CA MET A 371 -4.12 19.73 -23.08
C MET A 371 -3.51 20.48 -24.26
N ALA A 372 -4.17 21.51 -24.82
CA ALA A 372 -3.63 22.30 -25.93
C ALA A 372 -2.47 23.19 -25.46
N GLN A 373 -2.46 23.57 -24.18
CA GLN A 373 -1.36 24.33 -23.58
C GLN A 373 -0.04 23.53 -23.45
N LEU A 374 -0.07 22.20 -23.59
CA LEU A 374 1.10 21.32 -23.48
C LEU A 374 2.00 21.37 -24.73
N ASP A 375 1.42 21.57 -25.93
CA ASP A 375 2.18 21.64 -27.20
C ASP A 375 2.79 23.03 -27.46
N GLY A 376 2.43 24.02 -26.64
CA GLY A 376 2.92 25.38 -26.72
C GLY A 376 4.43 25.48 -26.48
N LYS A 377 5.21 25.55 -27.55
CA LYS A 377 6.65 25.88 -27.50
C LYS A 377 6.85 27.15 -26.66
N GLN A 378 7.47 26.99 -25.48
CA GLN A 378 7.70 28.01 -24.44
C GLN A 378 6.58 28.29 -23.41
N ASN A 379 5.61 27.39 -23.16
CA ASN A 379 4.74 27.54 -21.97
C ASN A 379 5.47 27.20 -20.65
N LYS A 380 6.46 28.03 -20.28
CA LYS A 380 7.37 27.88 -19.13
C LYS A 380 6.67 27.82 -17.77
N ASN A 381 5.36 28.04 -17.69
CA ASN A 381 4.59 27.96 -16.44
C ASN A 381 4.06 26.56 -16.13
N LEU A 382 3.93 25.67 -17.14
CA LEU A 382 3.51 24.27 -16.93
C LEU A 382 4.67 23.35 -16.50
N ASP A 383 5.90 23.68 -16.90
CA ASP A 383 7.14 23.01 -16.45
C ASP A 383 7.60 23.47 -15.04
N LYS A 384 7.04 24.55 -14.49
CA LYS A 384 7.31 24.95 -13.10
C LYS A 384 6.67 23.96 -12.14
N VAL A 385 7.42 23.54 -11.14
CA VAL A 385 6.84 22.99 -9.92
C VAL A 385 6.02 24.09 -9.26
N GLN A 386 4.73 23.85 -9.11
CA GLN A 386 3.84 24.66 -8.28
C GLN A 386 3.72 23.96 -6.92
N TYR A 387 3.37 24.71 -5.88
CA TYR A 387 3.12 24.17 -4.55
C TYR A 387 1.65 24.41 -4.18
N VAL A 388 0.98 23.38 -3.67
CA VAL A 388 -0.44 23.42 -3.30
C VAL A 388 -0.66 22.65 -2.00
N ASP A 389 -1.70 23.02 -1.26
CA ASP A 389 -2.11 22.28 -0.07
C ASP A 389 -2.71 20.92 -0.45
N ALA A 390 -2.15 19.86 0.14
CA ALA A 390 -2.78 18.56 0.26
C ALA A 390 -3.80 18.54 1.41
N GLU A 391 -4.65 17.52 1.43
CA GLU A 391 -5.77 17.39 2.39
C GLU A 391 -5.35 17.38 3.87
N ASP A 392 -4.18 16.83 4.14
CA ASP A 392 -3.51 16.74 5.44
C ASP A 392 -2.88 18.06 5.90
N GLY A 393 -2.91 19.11 5.06
CA GLY A 393 -2.19 20.33 5.32
C GLY A 393 -0.69 20.25 5.03
N LEU A 394 -0.22 19.31 4.20
CA LEU A 394 1.12 19.38 3.60
C LEU A 394 1.13 20.29 2.37
N GLU A 395 2.15 21.14 2.26
CA GLU A 395 2.45 21.86 1.02
C GLU A 395 3.23 20.91 0.09
N VAL A 396 2.61 20.43 -0.99
CA VAL A 396 3.20 19.42 -1.89
C VAL A 396 3.55 19.96 -3.28
N PRO A 397 4.67 19.52 -3.88
CA PRO A 397 5.04 19.91 -5.23
C PRO A 397 4.13 19.21 -6.26
N VAL A 398 3.57 19.99 -7.18
CA VAL A 398 2.76 19.49 -8.30
C VAL A 398 3.34 19.91 -9.64
N LYS A 399 3.16 19.05 -10.65
CA LYS A 399 3.62 19.27 -12.03
C LYS A 399 2.41 19.12 -12.94
N VAL A 400 1.72 20.23 -13.20
CA VAL A 400 0.50 20.27 -14.04
C VAL A 400 0.76 19.64 -15.41
N LYS A 401 1.96 19.81 -15.99
CA LYS A 401 2.38 19.13 -17.22
C LYS A 401 2.39 17.60 -17.13
N ALA A 402 2.81 17.01 -16.00
CA ALA A 402 2.81 15.55 -15.82
C ALA A 402 1.38 15.00 -15.72
N PHE A 403 0.47 15.74 -15.08
CA PHE A 403 -0.96 15.43 -15.07
C PHE A 403 -1.61 15.62 -16.46
N GLY A 404 -1.24 16.66 -17.20
CA GLY A 404 -1.67 16.82 -18.59
C GLY A 404 -1.18 15.69 -19.51
N LEU A 405 0.04 15.18 -19.31
CA LEU A 405 0.56 14.01 -20.01
C LEU A 405 -0.17 12.70 -19.61
N LEU A 406 -0.59 12.57 -18.34
CA LEU A 406 -1.46 11.48 -17.88
C LEU A 406 -2.76 11.44 -18.67
N LEU A 407 -3.48 12.56 -18.76
CA LEU A 407 -4.75 12.62 -19.51
C LEU A 407 -4.54 12.42 -21.01
N ARG A 408 -3.50 13.05 -21.58
CA ARG A 408 -3.12 12.94 -23.00
C ARG A 408 -2.91 11.50 -23.46
N PHE A 409 -2.27 10.65 -22.64
CA PHE A 409 -2.06 9.24 -22.97
C PHE A 409 -3.38 8.54 -23.34
N PHE A 410 -4.47 8.80 -22.61
CA PHE A 410 -5.77 8.17 -22.90
C PHE A 410 -6.39 8.69 -24.19
N VAL A 411 -6.20 9.97 -24.51
CA VAL A 411 -6.66 10.57 -25.78
C VAL A 411 -5.88 9.97 -26.96
N GLU A 412 -4.55 9.98 -26.90
CA GLU A 412 -3.67 9.48 -27.96
C GLU A 412 -3.84 7.98 -28.24
N ASN A 413 -4.15 7.18 -27.21
CA ASN A 413 -4.41 5.73 -27.35
C ASN A 413 -5.89 5.39 -27.62
N ASN A 414 -6.79 6.37 -27.76
CA ASN A 414 -8.24 6.18 -27.91
C ASN A 414 -8.84 5.28 -26.80
N ARG A 415 -8.52 5.62 -25.54
CA ARG A 415 -8.96 4.92 -24.30
C ARG A 415 -9.81 5.81 -23.37
N VAL A 416 -10.26 6.98 -23.84
CA VAL A 416 -11.28 7.79 -23.17
C VAL A 416 -12.67 7.29 -23.58
N VAL A 417 -13.54 7.03 -22.60
CA VAL A 417 -14.94 6.63 -22.80
C VAL A 417 -15.86 7.58 -22.05
N HIS A 418 -16.89 8.10 -22.70
CA HIS A 418 -17.86 8.98 -22.04
C HIS A 418 -18.80 8.15 -21.17
N PHE A 419 -18.85 8.43 -19.87
CA PHE A 419 -19.80 7.77 -18.98
C PHE A 419 -21.17 8.47 -19.06
N PRO A 420 -22.27 7.77 -19.40
CA PRO A 420 -23.58 8.39 -19.52
C PRO A 420 -24.15 8.68 -18.12
N MET A 421 -24.06 9.93 -17.68
CA MET A 421 -24.52 10.41 -16.35
C MET A 421 -26.06 10.45 -16.19
N GLY A 422 -26.79 9.64 -16.96
CA GLY A 422 -28.25 9.63 -16.99
C GLY A 422 -28.84 9.06 -15.70
N HIS A 423 -29.67 9.87 -15.03
CA HIS A 423 -30.48 9.49 -13.87
C HIS A 423 -29.73 9.13 -12.58
N VAL A 424 -28.57 9.75 -12.31
CA VAL A 424 -28.08 9.86 -10.92
C VAL A 424 -28.97 10.87 -10.17
N THR A 425 -30.08 10.39 -9.60
CA THR A 425 -30.90 11.20 -8.68
C THR A 425 -30.12 11.49 -7.40
N HIS A 426 -30.05 12.76 -6.98
CA HIS A 426 -29.51 13.12 -5.68
C HIS A 426 -30.19 12.29 -4.57
N PRO A 427 -29.45 11.50 -3.77
CA PRO A 427 -29.98 10.96 -2.53
C PRO A 427 -30.40 12.12 -1.63
N ALA A 428 -31.58 12.06 -1.04
CA ALA A 428 -32.09 13.14 -0.20
C ALA A 428 -31.16 13.40 1.00
N GLU A 429 -31.04 14.66 1.41
CA GLU A 429 -30.19 15.07 2.52
C GLU A 429 -30.64 14.40 3.84
N ALA A 430 -29.93 13.35 4.24
CA ALA A 430 -30.01 12.82 5.60
C ALA A 430 -29.53 13.92 6.57
N LYS A 431 -30.31 14.18 7.61
CA LYS A 431 -29.95 15.17 8.64
C LYS A 431 -28.67 14.73 9.36
N PRO A 432 -27.83 15.68 9.82
CA PRO A 432 -26.62 15.35 10.55
C PRO A 432 -26.97 14.82 11.96
N GLU A 433 -26.98 13.50 12.10
CA GLU A 433 -26.87 12.86 13.41
C GLU A 433 -25.40 12.90 13.88
N GLN A 434 -25.20 13.03 15.19
CA GLN A 434 -23.87 13.04 15.79
C GLN A 434 -23.39 11.58 15.91
N MET A 435 -22.26 11.27 15.27
CA MET A 435 -21.52 10.03 15.53
C MET A 435 -20.12 10.38 16.05
N ASP A 436 -19.72 9.67 17.11
CA ASP A 436 -18.44 9.80 17.79
C ASP A 436 -17.27 9.18 17.00
N SER A 437 -16.07 9.36 17.53
CA SER A 437 -14.80 8.96 16.91
C SER A 437 -14.44 7.47 17.09
N ALA A 438 -14.19 6.81 15.96
CA ALA A 438 -13.34 5.63 15.78
C ALA A 438 -12.69 5.77 14.36
N GLU A 439 -11.42 5.48 14.06
CA GLU A 439 -10.67 4.21 14.25
C GLU A 439 -11.41 3.11 13.44
N ASP A 440 -11.28 3.00 12.11
CA ASP A 440 -10.10 2.90 11.20
C ASP A 440 -9.24 1.66 11.45
N ASP A 441 -9.68 0.51 10.92
CA ASP A 441 -8.92 -0.75 10.89
C ASP A 441 -9.16 -1.50 9.55
N ARG A 442 -8.26 -2.41 9.12
CA ARG A 442 -8.25 -2.99 7.75
C ARG A 442 -7.65 -4.41 7.63
N THR A 443 -8.39 -5.39 7.08
CA THR A 443 -7.95 -6.81 6.97
C THR A 443 -8.29 -7.52 5.62
N GLY A 444 -8.11 -8.86 5.53
CA GLY A 444 -8.33 -9.78 4.38
C GLY A 444 -7.93 -11.24 4.77
N TRP A 445 -7.96 -12.32 3.98
CA TRP A 445 -7.89 -12.61 2.52
C TRP A 445 -6.45 -12.64 1.92
N GLN A 446 -5.80 -13.81 1.84
CA GLN A 446 -4.38 -14.05 1.41
C GLN A 446 -4.21 -14.20 -0.15
N GLU A 447 -3.19 -14.79 -0.82
CA GLU A 447 -2.42 -16.05 -0.66
C GLU A 447 -1.11 -16.12 -1.50
N THR A 448 -0.17 -17.01 -1.10
CA THR A 448 0.86 -17.77 -1.89
C THR A 448 1.96 -17.02 -2.67
N ASP A 449 3.22 -17.48 -2.77
CA ASP A 449 3.69 -18.87 -2.97
C ASP A 449 5.07 -19.22 -2.35
N GLU A 450 5.49 -20.50 -2.47
CA GLU A 450 6.57 -21.21 -1.72
C GLU A 450 7.98 -20.57 -1.60
N MET A 451 8.59 -20.71 -0.41
CA MET A 451 10.05 -20.80 -0.18
C MET A 451 10.39 -21.78 0.96
N ASP A 452 11.62 -22.31 0.96
CA ASP A 452 12.17 -23.21 1.99
C ASP A 452 12.17 -22.58 3.40
N PRO A 453 12.10 -23.39 4.48
CA PRO A 453 11.85 -22.92 5.85
C PRO A 453 13.06 -22.17 6.45
N VAL A 454 13.01 -20.84 6.33
CA VAL A 454 13.89 -19.91 7.02
C VAL A 454 13.20 -19.38 8.28
N GLY A 455 13.94 -19.26 9.39
CA GLY A 455 13.43 -18.68 10.64
C GLY A 455 13.20 -17.18 10.56
N VAL A 456 12.14 -16.77 9.85
CA VAL A 456 11.68 -15.38 9.73
C VAL A 456 10.71 -15.07 10.88
N ILE A 457 10.87 -13.90 11.49
CA ILE A 457 9.96 -13.40 12.54
C ILE A 457 9.49 -11.99 12.20
N TRP A 458 8.18 -11.82 12.06
CA TRP A 458 7.50 -10.52 11.91
C TRP A 458 6.88 -10.05 13.22
N VAL A 459 7.13 -8.79 13.60
CA VAL A 459 6.39 -8.08 14.66
C VAL A 459 6.29 -6.58 14.35
N ASP A 460 5.10 -6.03 14.59
CA ASP A 460 4.82 -4.61 14.89
C ASP A 460 4.02 -4.59 16.21
N TRP A 461 3.98 -3.45 16.92
CA TRP A 461 3.28 -3.28 18.22
C TRP A 461 2.31 -2.11 18.20
#